data_AF-A0A023ZSC8-F1
#
_entry.id   AF-A0A023ZSC8-F1
#
_cell.length_a   1.000
_cell.length_b   1.000
_cell.length_c   1.000
_cell.angle_alpha   90.00
_cell.angle_beta   90.00
_cell.angle_gamma   90.00
#
_symmetry.space_group_name_H-M   'P 1'
#
loop_
_entity.id
_entity.type
_entity.pdbx_description
1 polymer ?
#
loop_
_entity_poly.entity_id
_entity_poly.type
_entity_poly.pdbx_seq_one_letter_code
_entity_poly.pdbx_strand_id
1 'polypeptide(L)'
;MAREVANEGDALVAGGVSQTPSYLSCKSETDVKSIFKKQMDIFIKKNVDFLIAEYFEHVEEAEWAVQVLKATGKPVAATLCIGPMGDMHGVSPGECAIRLVKAGADIVGVNCHFDPKTCVETVSMMKAAVEKAGLKAHYMVQPLAYHTPDCGCQGFIDLPEFPFALEPRVLTRWDMQQYAREAYKAGIRFIGGCCGFEPYHIRAIAEELAPEREVLPEGSQKHGQWGSGLEMHTKPWV
;
A
#
# COMPACT_ATOMS: atom_id res chain seq x y z
N MET A 1 -7.96 -13.71 15.97
CA MET A 1 -8.20 -12.58 15.05
C MET A 1 -7.29 -12.65 13.83
N ALA A 2 -6.27 -11.81 13.61
CA ALA A 2 -5.55 -11.78 12.31
C ALA A 2 -5.03 -13.17 11.85
N ARG A 3 -4.31 -13.89 12.72
CA ARG A 3 -3.85 -15.26 12.43
C ARG A 3 -4.97 -16.28 12.27
N GLU A 4 -6.07 -16.11 12.99
CA GLU A 4 -7.20 -17.04 12.94
C GLU A 4 -7.86 -16.97 11.56
N VAL A 5 -8.22 -15.77 11.10
CA VAL A 5 -8.80 -15.55 9.77
C VAL A 5 -7.80 -15.90 8.66
N ALA A 6 -6.52 -15.59 8.81
CA ALA A 6 -5.52 -15.95 7.80
C ALA A 6 -5.42 -17.47 7.61
N ASN A 7 -5.59 -18.26 8.68
CA ASN A 7 -5.56 -19.72 8.61
C ASN A 7 -6.85 -20.33 8.00
N GLU A 8 -7.91 -19.55 7.81
CA GLU A 8 -9.15 -20.00 7.15
C GLU A 8 -9.02 -20.03 5.62
N GLY A 9 -7.97 -19.41 5.06
CA GLY A 9 -7.77 -19.33 3.61
C GLY A 9 -6.30 -19.23 3.20
N ASP A 10 -6.07 -18.78 1.96
CA ASP A 10 -4.74 -18.55 1.39
C ASP A 10 -4.26 -17.13 1.71
N ALA A 11 -3.91 -16.89 2.97
CA ALA A 11 -3.49 -15.58 3.45
C ALA A 11 -2.33 -15.65 4.44
N LEU A 12 -1.56 -14.57 4.49
CA LEU A 12 -0.45 -14.36 5.43
C LEU A 12 -0.79 -13.24 6.41
N VAL A 13 -0.16 -13.27 7.58
CA VAL A 13 -0.23 -12.20 8.58
C VAL A 13 0.99 -11.31 8.48
N ALA A 14 0.77 -10.01 8.31
CA ALA A 14 1.82 -9.00 8.35
C ALA A 14 1.78 -8.23 9.68
N GLY A 15 2.96 -7.97 10.27
CA GLY A 15 3.10 -7.02 11.38
C GLY A 15 3.49 -5.63 10.86
N GLY A 16 2.62 -4.64 11.03
CA GLY A 16 2.83 -3.26 10.57
C GLY A 16 3.40 -2.33 11.63
N VAL A 17 4.32 -1.44 11.26
CA VAL A 17 4.71 -0.25 12.02
C VAL A 17 4.61 0.99 11.14
N SER A 18 4.43 2.15 11.76
CA SER A 18 4.28 3.43 11.07
C SER A 18 5.10 4.54 11.70
N GLN A 19 5.17 5.69 11.02
CA GLN A 19 5.86 6.86 11.52
C GLN A 19 5.44 7.22 12.94
N THR A 20 6.38 7.72 13.73
CA THR A 20 6.16 7.98 15.15
C THR A 20 6.07 9.48 15.42
N PRO A 21 5.25 9.91 16.40
CA PRO A 21 5.31 11.29 16.89
C PRO A 21 6.69 11.69 17.44
N SER A 22 7.53 10.71 17.78
CA SER A 22 8.86 10.94 18.32
C SER A 22 9.84 11.47 17.27
N TYR A 23 9.73 11.04 16.01
CA TYR A 23 10.53 11.60 14.91
C TYR A 23 10.17 13.06 14.66
N LEU A 24 8.87 13.38 14.57
CA LEU A 24 8.38 14.76 14.42
C LEU A 24 8.76 15.67 15.60
N SER A 25 8.97 15.09 16.78
CA SER A 25 9.45 15.81 17.98
C SER A 25 10.99 15.86 18.07
N CYS A 26 11.71 15.55 16.99
CA CYS A 26 13.17 15.54 16.89
C CYS A 26 13.87 14.69 17.96
N LYS A 27 13.25 13.57 18.38
CA LYS A 27 13.94 12.61 19.26
C LYS A 27 15.06 11.91 18.51
N SER A 28 16.01 11.35 19.28
CA SER A 28 17.14 10.66 18.69
C SER A 28 16.72 9.42 17.91
N GLU A 29 17.52 9.03 16.90
CA GLU A 29 17.36 7.76 16.18
C GLU A 29 17.23 6.56 17.13
N THR A 30 18.01 6.57 18.23
CA THR A 30 17.96 5.49 19.24
C THR A 30 16.60 5.40 19.91
N ASP A 31 16.01 6.55 20.27
CA ASP A 31 14.69 6.60 20.91
C ASP A 31 13.60 6.14 19.95
N VAL A 32 13.62 6.61 18.70
CA VAL A 32 12.66 6.20 17.66
C VAL A 32 12.77 4.71 17.38
N LYS A 33 13.98 4.18 17.15
CA LYS A 33 14.20 2.74 16.96
C LYS A 33 13.76 1.90 18.16
N SER A 34 13.85 2.43 19.39
CA SER A 34 13.35 1.72 20.57
C SER A 34 11.84 1.49 20.53
N ILE A 35 11.07 2.37 19.89
CA ILE A 35 9.62 2.23 19.71
C ILE A 35 9.32 1.09 18.72
N PHE A 36 10.04 1.04 17.59
CA PHE A 36 9.89 -0.06 16.63
C PHE A 36 10.26 -1.42 17.26
N LYS A 37 11.35 -1.48 18.04
CA LYS A 37 11.78 -2.72 18.72
C LYS A 37 10.70 -3.28 19.65
N LYS A 38 10.05 -2.43 20.45
CA LYS A 38 8.96 -2.86 21.34
C LYS A 38 7.80 -3.50 20.57
N GLN A 39 7.50 -3.01 19.37
CA GLN A 39 6.45 -3.59 18.52
C GLN A 39 6.91 -4.92 17.91
N MET A 40 8.18 -5.03 17.50
CA MET A 40 8.76 -6.27 16.98
C MET A 40 8.66 -7.42 18.00
N ASP A 41 8.92 -7.15 19.29
CA ASP A 41 8.80 -8.16 20.35
C ASP A 41 7.44 -8.88 20.33
N ILE A 42 6.36 -8.12 20.08
CA ILE A 42 5.01 -8.67 19.95
C ILE A 42 4.84 -9.46 18.66
N PHE A 43 5.25 -8.90 17.52
CA PHE A 43 5.09 -9.57 16.22
C PHE A 43 5.87 -10.88 16.12
N ILE A 44 7.06 -10.93 16.71
CA ILE A 44 7.89 -12.15 16.76
C ILE A 44 7.27 -13.18 17.71
N LYS A 45 6.84 -12.76 18.90
CA LYS A 45 6.11 -13.65 19.83
C LYS A 45 4.84 -14.22 19.20
N LYS A 46 4.17 -13.45 18.34
CA LYS A 46 2.95 -13.88 17.61
C LYS A 46 3.25 -14.58 16.29
N ASN A 47 4.53 -14.72 15.92
CA ASN A 47 5.00 -15.33 14.69
C ASN A 47 4.23 -14.87 13.44
N VAL A 48 4.23 -13.56 13.19
CA VAL A 48 3.74 -13.00 11.90
C VAL A 48 4.58 -13.54 10.73
N ASP A 49 4.05 -13.60 9.53
CA ASP A 49 4.76 -14.18 8.37
C ASP A 49 5.79 -13.22 7.79
N PHE A 50 5.46 -11.93 7.74
CA PHE A 50 6.34 -10.85 7.30
C PHE A 50 6.03 -9.53 8.02
N LEU A 51 6.83 -8.51 7.76
CA LEU A 51 6.72 -7.19 8.40
C LEU A 51 6.53 -6.09 7.37
N ILE A 52 5.81 -5.03 7.74
CA ILE A 52 5.56 -3.85 6.90
C ILE A 52 5.94 -2.59 7.69
N ALA A 53 6.79 -1.75 7.10
CA ALA A 53 6.95 -0.35 7.50
C ALA A 53 6.09 0.51 6.56
N GLU A 54 4.91 0.94 7.01
CA GLU A 54 3.93 1.69 6.20
C GLU A 54 3.58 3.03 6.83
N TYR A 55 3.06 3.99 6.03
CA TYR A 55 2.66 5.31 6.52
C TYR A 55 3.86 6.10 7.10
N PHE A 56 4.82 6.38 6.22
CA PHE A 56 5.97 7.24 6.48
C PHE A 56 6.06 8.37 5.46
N GLU A 57 6.09 9.61 5.96
CA GLU A 57 6.27 10.85 5.18
C GLU A 57 7.74 11.24 5.00
N HIS A 58 8.64 10.61 5.77
CA HIS A 58 10.08 10.87 5.75
C HIS A 58 10.83 9.56 5.56
N VAL A 59 11.62 9.44 4.49
CA VAL A 59 12.32 8.17 4.22
C VAL A 59 13.41 7.88 5.26
N GLU A 60 13.95 8.91 5.91
CA GLU A 60 14.92 8.75 6.99
C GLU A 60 14.36 7.91 8.15
N GLU A 61 13.15 8.23 8.64
CA GLU A 61 12.53 7.43 9.71
C GLU A 61 12.18 6.02 9.20
N ALA A 62 11.72 5.91 7.95
CA ALA A 62 11.39 4.64 7.34
C ALA A 62 12.62 3.72 7.22
N GLU A 63 13.80 4.23 6.92
CA GLU A 63 15.05 3.47 6.93
C GLU A 63 15.36 2.91 8.32
N TRP A 64 15.14 3.71 9.37
CA TRP A 64 15.33 3.24 10.74
C TRP A 64 14.36 2.12 11.10
N ALA A 65 13.10 2.23 10.67
CA ALA A 65 12.11 1.17 10.81
C ALA A 65 12.57 -0.10 10.07
N VAL A 66 12.92 0.00 8.79
CA VAL A 66 13.38 -1.13 7.96
C VAL A 66 14.58 -1.84 8.60
N GLN A 67 15.58 -1.09 9.09
CA GLN A 67 16.74 -1.67 9.75
C GLN A 67 16.37 -2.46 11.01
N VAL A 68 15.41 -1.96 11.81
CA VAL A 68 14.90 -2.68 12.99
C VAL A 68 14.11 -3.92 12.59
N LEU A 69 13.21 -3.80 11.61
CA LEU A 69 12.39 -4.91 11.11
C LEU A 69 13.27 -6.01 10.50
N LYS A 70 14.28 -5.65 9.70
CA LYS A 70 15.18 -6.61 9.02
C LYS A 70 16.00 -7.43 9.99
N ALA A 71 16.39 -6.85 11.13
CA ALA A 71 17.12 -7.56 12.18
C ALA A 71 16.36 -8.77 12.77
N THR A 72 15.05 -8.87 12.54
CA THR A 72 14.25 -10.03 12.94
C THR A 72 14.43 -11.27 12.05
N GLY A 73 15.03 -11.10 10.87
CA GLY A 73 15.18 -12.16 9.86
C GLY A 73 13.92 -12.47 9.04
N LYS A 74 12.79 -11.79 9.29
CA LYS A 74 11.58 -11.91 8.46
C LYS A 74 11.67 -11.02 7.20
N PRO A 75 10.94 -11.35 6.12
CA PRO A 75 10.81 -10.46 4.97
C PRO A 75 10.21 -9.11 5.38
N VAL A 76 10.70 -8.04 4.76
CA VAL A 76 10.29 -6.66 5.08
C VAL A 76 9.76 -5.95 3.83
N ALA A 77 8.53 -5.47 3.91
CA ALA A 77 7.96 -4.50 2.99
C ALA A 77 8.08 -3.08 3.57
N ALA A 78 8.29 -2.09 2.71
CA ALA A 78 8.33 -0.69 3.11
C ALA A 78 7.54 0.17 2.12
N THR A 79 6.53 0.88 2.62
CA THR A 79 5.72 1.80 1.83
C THR A 79 5.68 3.18 2.46
N LEU A 80 5.81 4.21 1.64
CA LEU A 80 5.75 5.61 2.06
C LEU A 80 4.39 6.22 1.70
N CYS A 81 3.91 7.18 2.48
CA CYS A 81 2.72 7.96 2.14
C CYS A 81 3.10 9.27 1.44
N ILE A 82 3.79 9.13 0.30
CA ILE A 82 4.33 10.24 -0.49
C ILE A 82 3.86 10.12 -1.94
N GLY A 83 3.78 11.25 -2.63
CA GLY A 83 3.45 11.31 -4.06
C GLY A 83 4.69 11.52 -4.95
N PRO A 84 4.49 11.88 -6.23
CA PRO A 84 5.58 12.09 -7.20
C PRO A 84 6.58 13.19 -6.80
N MET A 85 6.17 14.12 -5.94
CA MET A 85 7.02 15.19 -5.42
C MET A 85 8.09 14.72 -4.43
N GLY A 86 8.00 13.49 -3.91
CA GLY A 86 8.94 12.96 -2.94
C GLY A 86 8.47 13.12 -1.50
N ASP A 87 9.39 12.84 -0.57
CA ASP A 87 9.15 12.92 0.87
C ASP A 87 9.14 14.37 1.38
N MET A 88 8.81 14.56 2.66
CA MET A 88 8.69 15.90 3.25
C MET A 88 10.03 16.64 3.43
N HIS A 89 11.16 15.98 3.18
CA HIS A 89 12.49 16.59 3.07
C HIS A 89 12.89 16.88 1.61
N GLY A 90 11.99 16.66 0.65
CA GLY A 90 12.24 16.86 -0.79
C GLY A 90 13.07 15.74 -1.42
N VAL A 91 13.18 14.57 -0.76
CA VAL A 91 13.85 13.40 -1.32
C VAL A 91 12.93 12.75 -2.35
N SER A 92 13.39 12.69 -3.60
CA SER A 92 12.59 12.13 -4.70
C SER A 92 12.14 10.69 -4.42
N PRO A 93 10.99 10.22 -4.97
CA PRO A 93 10.52 8.86 -4.76
C PRO A 93 11.56 7.80 -5.15
N GLY A 94 12.31 8.05 -6.23
CA GLY A 94 13.38 7.16 -6.70
C GLY A 94 14.50 6.97 -5.67
N GLU A 95 14.99 8.08 -5.10
CA GLU A 95 16.00 8.03 -4.05
C GLU A 95 15.44 7.38 -2.77
N CYS A 96 14.19 7.66 -2.42
CA CYS A 96 13.54 7.01 -1.29
C CYS A 96 13.52 5.48 -1.44
N ALA A 97 13.12 4.97 -2.61
CA ALA A 97 13.10 3.53 -2.86
C ALA A 97 14.50 2.91 -2.80
N ILE A 98 15.51 3.56 -3.38
CA ILE A 98 16.91 3.09 -3.31
C ILE A 98 17.38 2.97 -1.85
N ARG A 99 17.09 3.98 -1.03
CA ARG A 99 17.40 4.00 0.41
C ARG A 99 16.73 2.86 1.16
N LEU A 100 15.44 2.64 0.95
CA LEU A 100 14.70 1.55 1.58
C LEU A 100 15.24 0.16 1.19
N VAL A 101 15.56 -0.06 -0.09
CA VAL A 101 16.16 -1.32 -0.55
C VAL A 101 17.53 -1.53 0.09
N LYS A 102 18.39 -0.50 0.12
CA LYS A 102 19.70 -0.57 0.79
C LYS A 102 19.60 -0.80 2.30
N ALA A 103 18.55 -0.28 2.94
CA ALA A 103 18.27 -0.53 4.35
C ALA A 103 17.81 -1.98 4.62
N GLY A 104 17.40 -2.72 3.59
CA GLY A 104 17.10 -4.15 3.66
C GLY A 104 15.66 -4.53 3.33
N ALA A 105 14.85 -3.60 2.81
CA ALA A 105 13.49 -3.90 2.36
C ALA A 105 13.51 -4.82 1.13
N ASP A 106 12.74 -5.91 1.19
CA ASP A 106 12.55 -6.87 0.09
C ASP A 106 11.46 -6.41 -0.88
N ILE A 107 10.50 -5.61 -0.37
CA ILE A 107 9.38 -5.03 -1.12
C ILE A 107 9.34 -3.52 -0.83
N VAL A 108 9.23 -2.67 -1.85
CA VAL A 108 9.14 -1.21 -1.69
C VAL A 108 7.97 -0.62 -2.46
N GLY A 109 7.42 0.50 -1.99
CA GLY A 109 6.26 1.10 -2.64
C GLY A 109 5.69 2.33 -1.94
N VAL A 110 4.39 2.56 -2.17
CA VAL A 110 3.64 3.64 -1.52
C VAL A 110 2.28 3.16 -1.01
N ASN A 111 1.78 3.82 0.03
CA ASN A 111 0.44 3.58 0.58
C ASN A 111 -0.21 4.88 1.07
N CYS A 112 -1.54 4.89 1.19
CA CYS A 112 -2.32 6.01 1.75
C CYS A 112 -2.17 7.31 0.94
N HIS A 113 -2.65 8.43 1.52
CA HIS A 113 -2.55 9.85 1.14
C HIS A 113 -2.96 10.29 -0.27
N PHE A 114 -2.83 9.45 -1.28
CA PHE A 114 -3.05 9.74 -2.68
C PHE A 114 -3.90 8.66 -3.35
N ASP A 115 -4.59 9.07 -4.41
CA ASP A 115 -5.39 8.21 -5.26
C ASP A 115 -4.56 7.16 -6.05
N PRO A 116 -5.21 6.16 -6.65
CA PRO A 116 -4.53 5.07 -7.34
C PRO A 116 -3.61 5.52 -8.48
N LYS A 117 -4.03 6.51 -9.27
CA LYS A 117 -3.25 7.01 -10.41
C LYS A 117 -1.93 7.60 -9.91
N THR A 118 -2.00 8.47 -8.92
CA THR A 118 -0.84 9.14 -8.32
C THR A 118 0.11 8.14 -7.68
N CYS A 119 -0.43 7.13 -6.98
CA CYS A 119 0.39 6.09 -6.37
C CYS A 119 1.09 5.19 -7.41
N VAL A 120 0.40 4.76 -8.47
CA VAL A 120 1.01 3.93 -9.54
C VAL A 120 2.11 4.70 -10.27
N GLU A 121 1.92 6.00 -10.53
CA GLU A 121 2.95 6.87 -11.09
C GLU A 121 4.18 6.93 -10.15
N THR A 122 3.96 7.17 -8.86
CA THR A 122 5.03 7.26 -7.87
C THR A 122 5.84 5.95 -7.78
N VAL A 123 5.17 4.80 -7.73
CA VAL A 123 5.84 3.48 -7.72
C VAL A 123 6.58 3.21 -9.02
N SER A 124 6.07 3.70 -10.16
CA SER A 124 6.78 3.60 -11.44
C SER A 124 8.09 4.39 -11.44
N MET A 125 8.10 5.58 -10.83
CA MET A 125 9.33 6.37 -10.61
C MET A 125 10.30 5.65 -9.67
N MET A 126 9.80 5.09 -8.56
CA MET A 126 10.58 4.27 -7.62
C MET A 126 11.25 3.10 -8.34
N LYS A 127 10.48 2.36 -9.13
CA LYS A 127 10.94 1.21 -9.90
C LYS A 127 12.06 1.57 -10.87
N ALA A 128 11.84 2.59 -11.70
CA ALA A 128 12.83 3.02 -12.69
C ALA A 128 14.17 3.41 -12.04
N ALA A 129 14.14 4.06 -10.88
CA ALA A 129 15.34 4.44 -10.14
C ALA A 129 16.08 3.23 -9.54
N VAL A 130 15.35 2.31 -8.89
CA VAL A 130 15.91 1.08 -8.32
C VAL A 130 16.58 0.22 -9.40
N GLU A 131 15.92 0.04 -10.54
CA GLU A 131 16.47 -0.72 -11.68
C GLU A 131 17.71 -0.04 -12.27
N LYS A 132 17.67 1.30 -12.46
CA LYS A 132 18.82 2.08 -12.92
C LYS A 132 20.01 2.00 -11.96
N ALA A 133 19.76 1.86 -10.65
CA ALA A 133 20.78 1.66 -9.63
C ALA A 133 21.34 0.22 -9.58
N GLY A 134 20.84 -0.69 -10.42
CA GLY A 134 21.25 -2.10 -10.42
C GLY A 134 20.76 -2.89 -9.20
N LEU A 135 19.80 -2.35 -8.46
CA LEU A 135 19.20 -2.97 -7.30
C LEU A 135 17.98 -3.81 -7.72
N LYS A 136 17.56 -4.74 -6.85
CA LYS A 136 16.38 -5.57 -7.06
C LYS A 136 15.46 -5.48 -5.85
N ALA A 137 14.18 -5.33 -6.11
CA ALA A 137 13.11 -5.36 -5.11
C ALA A 137 11.80 -5.78 -5.77
N HIS A 138 10.84 -6.23 -4.96
CA HIS A 138 9.44 -6.28 -5.38
C HIS A 138 8.76 -4.94 -5.16
N TYR A 139 7.67 -4.68 -5.89
CA TYR A 139 6.95 -3.41 -5.81
C TYR A 139 5.55 -3.58 -5.24
N MET A 140 5.15 -2.61 -4.42
CA MET A 140 3.90 -2.59 -3.66
C MET A 140 3.14 -1.29 -3.84
N VAL A 141 1.81 -1.34 -3.87
CA VAL A 141 0.98 -0.14 -3.95
C VAL A 141 -0.35 -0.35 -3.24
N GLN A 142 -0.68 0.56 -2.32
CA GLN A 142 -1.92 0.54 -1.52
C GLN A 142 -2.52 1.96 -1.41
N PRO A 143 -3.13 2.49 -2.48
CA PRO A 143 -3.62 3.87 -2.54
C PRO A 143 -4.85 4.09 -1.65
N LEU A 144 -5.35 5.32 -1.63
CA LEU A 144 -6.69 5.63 -1.15
C LEU A 144 -7.77 5.06 -2.08
N ALA A 145 -8.95 4.76 -1.53
CA ALA A 145 -10.16 4.55 -2.33
C ALA A 145 -10.93 5.86 -2.58
N TYR A 146 -10.23 6.98 -2.66
CA TYR A 146 -10.79 8.30 -2.93
C TYR A 146 -10.09 8.93 -4.13
N HIS A 147 -10.83 9.62 -5.00
CA HIS A 147 -10.29 10.53 -5.99
C HIS A 147 -9.72 11.77 -5.30
N THR A 148 -8.43 12.03 -5.50
CA THR A 148 -7.71 13.14 -4.84
C THR A 148 -6.84 13.94 -5.84
N PRO A 149 -7.39 14.36 -7.00
CA PRO A 149 -6.61 15.05 -8.03
C PRO A 149 -6.13 16.44 -7.61
N ASP A 150 -6.70 16.98 -6.53
CA ASP A 150 -6.50 18.31 -5.95
C ASP A 150 -5.60 18.30 -4.71
N CYS A 151 -4.99 17.16 -4.36
CA CYS A 151 -4.02 17.08 -3.27
C CYS A 151 -2.69 17.74 -3.61
N GLY A 152 -2.15 18.49 -2.65
CA GLY A 152 -0.75 18.89 -2.62
C GLY A 152 0.16 17.76 -2.11
N CYS A 153 1.41 18.09 -1.74
CA CYS A 153 2.39 17.11 -1.25
C CYS A 153 1.99 16.44 0.07
N GLN A 154 1.11 17.07 0.86
CA GLN A 154 0.64 16.56 2.14
C GLN A 154 -0.45 15.48 2.01
N GLY A 155 -0.97 15.26 0.80
CA GLY A 155 -2.04 14.30 0.54
C GLY A 155 -3.42 14.73 1.06
N PHE A 156 -4.35 13.78 1.11
CA PHE A 156 -5.77 14.03 1.38
C PHE A 156 -6.10 14.60 2.77
N ILE A 157 -5.16 14.59 3.72
CA ILE A 157 -5.40 15.10 5.08
C ILE A 157 -5.57 16.63 5.07
N ASP A 158 -4.97 17.31 4.09
CA ASP A 158 -5.10 18.77 3.91
C ASP A 158 -6.36 19.15 3.12
N LEU A 159 -7.11 18.19 2.59
CA LEU A 159 -8.36 18.49 1.90
C LEU A 159 -9.42 18.94 2.92
N PRO A 160 -10.22 19.98 2.62
CA PRO A 160 -11.28 20.47 3.51
C PRO A 160 -12.30 19.40 3.91
N GLU A 161 -12.48 18.37 3.09
CA GLU A 161 -13.43 17.29 3.30
C GLU A 161 -12.93 16.22 4.28
N PHE A 162 -11.64 16.22 4.62
CA PHE A 162 -11.09 15.22 5.51
C PHE A 162 -11.57 15.41 6.96
N PRO A 163 -11.96 14.35 7.69
CA PRO A 163 -12.23 12.98 7.24
C PRO A 163 -13.72 12.70 6.97
N PHE A 164 -14.61 13.67 7.15
CA PHE A 164 -16.07 13.44 7.30
C PHE A 164 -16.92 13.86 6.10
N ALA A 165 -16.32 14.21 4.96
CA ALA A 165 -17.02 14.59 3.74
C ALA A 165 -16.38 14.00 2.47
N LEU A 166 -15.65 12.88 2.60
CA LEU A 166 -14.94 12.23 1.48
C LEU A 166 -15.85 11.33 0.63
N GLU A 167 -17.12 11.16 1.00
CA GLU A 167 -18.09 10.28 0.33
C GLU A 167 -18.19 10.51 -1.19
N PRO A 168 -18.22 11.76 -1.71
CA PRO A 168 -18.29 12.00 -3.16
C PRO A 168 -17.03 11.57 -3.92
N ARG A 169 -15.92 11.34 -3.22
CA ARG A 169 -14.63 10.96 -3.81
C ARG A 169 -14.47 9.45 -3.89
N VAL A 170 -15.34 8.66 -3.25
CA VAL A 170 -15.20 7.20 -3.18
C VAL A 170 -15.13 6.60 -4.59
N LEU A 171 -14.08 5.82 -4.82
CA LEU A 171 -13.85 5.11 -6.06
C LEU A 171 -14.84 3.96 -6.24
N THR A 172 -15.20 3.65 -7.48
CA THR A 172 -16.08 2.53 -7.81
C THR A 172 -15.28 1.24 -7.99
N ARG A 173 -15.98 0.10 -8.12
CA ARG A 173 -15.32 -1.16 -8.49
C ARG A 173 -14.64 -1.11 -9.86
N TRP A 174 -15.14 -0.30 -10.79
CA TRP A 174 -14.57 -0.16 -12.13
C TRP A 174 -13.27 0.62 -12.10
N ASP A 175 -13.22 1.67 -11.27
CA ASP A 175 -11.97 2.41 -11.02
C ASP A 175 -10.92 1.48 -10.39
N MET A 176 -11.34 0.58 -9.49
CA MET A 176 -10.44 -0.41 -8.87
C MET A 176 -9.93 -1.46 -9.84
N GLN A 177 -10.76 -1.91 -10.79
CA GLN A 177 -10.31 -2.79 -11.88
C GLN A 177 -9.29 -2.07 -12.76
N GLN A 178 -9.57 -0.83 -13.17
CA GLN A 178 -8.63 -0.03 -13.94
C GLN A 178 -7.29 0.13 -13.20
N TYR A 179 -7.34 0.52 -11.92
CA TYR A 179 -6.16 0.62 -11.05
C TYR A 179 -5.37 -0.69 -11.00
N ALA A 180 -6.03 -1.83 -10.74
CA ALA A 180 -5.35 -3.12 -10.66
C ALA A 180 -4.64 -3.48 -11.96
N ARG A 181 -5.28 -3.23 -13.10
CA ARG A 181 -4.70 -3.46 -14.43
C ARG A 181 -3.49 -2.56 -14.69
N GLU A 182 -3.59 -1.28 -14.35
CA GLU A 182 -2.50 -0.31 -14.50
C GLU A 182 -1.31 -0.66 -13.61
N ALA A 183 -1.55 -0.96 -12.32
CA ALA A 183 -0.52 -1.39 -11.39
C ALA A 183 0.18 -2.68 -11.85
N TYR A 184 -0.58 -3.67 -12.32
CA TYR A 184 -0.01 -4.92 -12.82
C TYR A 184 0.87 -4.69 -14.06
N LYS A 185 0.41 -3.87 -15.01
CA LYS A 185 1.17 -3.48 -16.21
C LYS A 185 2.45 -2.71 -15.87
N ALA A 186 2.44 -1.88 -14.82
CA ALA A 186 3.64 -1.20 -14.31
C ALA A 186 4.67 -2.18 -13.69
N GLY A 187 4.30 -3.45 -13.50
CA GLY A 187 5.15 -4.48 -12.90
C GLY A 187 5.02 -4.58 -11.38
N ILE A 188 3.99 -3.96 -10.80
CA ILE A 188 3.69 -4.05 -9.37
C ILE A 188 3.03 -5.41 -9.11
N ARG A 189 3.39 -6.07 -8.01
CA ARG A 189 2.94 -7.45 -7.69
C ARG A 189 2.31 -7.58 -6.32
N PHE A 190 2.51 -6.62 -5.43
CA PHE A 190 1.70 -6.44 -4.23
C PHE A 190 0.74 -5.28 -4.48
N ILE A 191 -0.50 -5.60 -4.84
CA ILE A 191 -1.54 -4.63 -5.19
C ILE A 191 -2.65 -4.73 -4.15
N GLY A 192 -2.89 -3.65 -3.42
CA GLY A 192 -3.88 -3.62 -2.35
C GLY A 192 -4.52 -2.25 -2.22
N GLY A 193 -4.86 -1.86 -1.00
CA GLY A 193 -5.49 -0.56 -0.73
C GLY A 193 -5.32 -0.12 0.71
N CYS A 194 -5.63 1.14 0.97
CA CYS A 194 -5.56 1.78 2.28
C CYS A 194 -6.92 2.41 2.65
N CYS A 195 -6.96 3.65 3.13
CA CYS A 195 -8.19 4.29 3.59
C CYS A 195 -9.27 4.37 2.49
N GLY A 196 -10.51 4.01 2.86
CA GLY A 196 -11.67 3.95 1.98
C GLY A 196 -11.84 2.62 1.23
N PHE A 197 -10.85 1.71 1.27
CA PHE A 197 -11.02 0.40 0.68
C PHE A 197 -12.05 -0.42 1.46
N GLU A 198 -13.08 -0.85 0.76
CA GLU A 198 -14.10 -1.78 1.25
C GLU A 198 -13.86 -3.16 0.62
N PRO A 199 -14.47 -4.24 1.15
CA PRO A 199 -14.26 -5.59 0.62
C PRO A 199 -14.51 -5.73 -0.89
N TYR A 200 -15.45 -4.97 -1.45
CA TYR A 200 -15.74 -5.00 -2.88
C TYR A 200 -14.66 -4.34 -3.75
N HIS A 201 -13.87 -3.42 -3.21
CA HIS A 201 -12.69 -2.85 -3.87
C HIS A 201 -11.58 -3.90 -3.99
N ILE A 202 -11.33 -4.65 -2.91
CA ILE A 202 -10.37 -5.76 -2.92
C ILE A 202 -10.81 -6.87 -3.89
N ARG A 203 -12.11 -7.20 -3.90
CA ARG A 203 -12.67 -8.13 -4.89
C ARG A 203 -12.42 -7.65 -6.32
N ALA A 204 -12.62 -6.36 -6.60
CA ALA A 204 -12.40 -5.79 -7.93
C ALA A 204 -10.96 -5.96 -8.42
N ILE A 205 -9.97 -5.76 -7.55
CA ILE A 205 -8.55 -6.05 -7.86
C ILE A 205 -8.36 -7.52 -8.24
N ALA A 206 -8.90 -8.43 -7.41
CA ALA A 206 -8.74 -9.85 -7.62
C ALA A 206 -9.49 -10.36 -8.87
N GLU A 207 -10.66 -9.80 -9.20
CA GLU A 207 -11.41 -10.11 -10.41
C GLU A 207 -10.73 -9.62 -11.68
N GLU A 208 -10.16 -8.41 -11.65
CA GLU A 208 -9.41 -7.87 -12.80
C GLU A 208 -8.20 -8.74 -13.15
N LEU A 209 -7.50 -9.23 -12.13
CA LEU A 209 -6.28 -10.02 -12.27
C LEU A 209 -6.53 -11.54 -12.23
N ALA A 210 -7.81 -11.96 -12.24
CA ALA A 210 -8.17 -13.38 -12.27
C ALA A 210 -7.61 -14.11 -13.51
N PRO A 211 -7.57 -13.52 -14.72
CA PRO A 211 -6.94 -14.18 -15.87
C PRO A 211 -5.45 -14.48 -15.67
N GLU A 212 -4.71 -13.59 -14.99
CA GLU A 212 -3.29 -13.79 -14.67
C GLU A 212 -3.06 -14.76 -13.51
N ARG A 213 -4.02 -14.90 -12.60
CA ARG A 213 -3.94 -15.74 -11.41
C ARG A 213 -4.62 -17.09 -11.55
N GLU A 214 -5.40 -17.27 -12.61
CA GLU A 214 -6.23 -18.45 -12.90
C GLU A 214 -7.23 -18.80 -11.77
N VAL A 215 -7.62 -17.80 -10.96
CA VAL A 215 -8.55 -18.00 -9.84
C VAL A 215 -9.37 -16.74 -9.56
N LEU A 216 -10.65 -16.92 -9.26
CA LEU A 216 -11.54 -15.87 -8.75
C LEU A 216 -11.60 -15.94 -7.22
N PRO A 217 -11.71 -14.80 -6.51
CA PRO A 217 -11.88 -14.81 -5.07
C PRO A 217 -13.26 -15.36 -4.69
N GLU A 218 -13.41 -15.91 -3.48
CA GLU A 218 -14.69 -16.41 -2.96
C GLU A 218 -15.81 -15.33 -3.01
N GLY A 219 -15.44 -14.06 -2.79
CA GLY A 219 -16.35 -12.92 -2.90
C GLY A 219 -16.99 -12.74 -4.29
N SER A 220 -16.48 -13.41 -5.33
CA SER A 220 -17.07 -13.41 -6.67
C SER A 220 -18.24 -14.39 -6.82
N GLN A 221 -18.47 -15.32 -5.89
CA GLN A 221 -19.64 -16.21 -5.92
C GLN A 221 -20.98 -15.46 -5.85
N LYS A 222 -20.97 -14.23 -5.34
CA LYS A 222 -22.13 -13.33 -5.24
C LYS A 222 -22.00 -12.12 -6.17
N HIS A 223 -21.24 -12.26 -7.25
CA HIS A 223 -20.99 -11.18 -8.20
C HIS A 223 -20.98 -11.71 -9.64
N GLY A 224 -21.33 -10.83 -10.58
CA GLY A 224 -21.14 -11.07 -12.01
C GLY A 224 -20.15 -10.06 -12.56
N GLN A 225 -19.16 -10.53 -13.32
CA GLN A 225 -18.17 -9.65 -13.97
C GLN A 225 -18.87 -8.64 -14.87
N TRP A 226 -18.41 -7.38 -14.85
CA TRP A 226 -18.88 -6.29 -15.72
C TRP A 226 -20.41 -6.13 -15.76
N GLY A 227 -21.07 -6.39 -14.63
CA GLY A 227 -22.51 -6.22 -14.51
C GLY A 227 -23.34 -7.39 -15.06
N SER A 228 -22.74 -8.52 -15.42
CA SER A 228 -23.46 -9.71 -15.93
C SER A 228 -24.60 -10.21 -15.03
N GLY A 229 -24.57 -9.92 -13.73
CA GLY A 229 -25.72 -10.16 -12.83
C GLY A 229 -27.00 -9.39 -13.20
N LEU A 230 -26.92 -8.42 -14.12
CA LEU A 230 -28.03 -7.61 -14.63
C LEU A 230 -28.64 -8.17 -15.92
N GLU A 231 -28.05 -9.18 -16.55
CA GLU A 231 -28.50 -9.70 -17.87
C GLU A 231 -29.97 -10.16 -17.90
N MET A 232 -30.50 -10.60 -16.76
CA MET A 232 -31.89 -11.07 -16.63
C MET A 232 -32.86 -9.95 -16.25
N HIS A 233 -32.43 -8.69 -16.29
CA HIS A 233 -33.26 -7.56 -15.90
C HIS A 233 -34.38 -7.31 -16.93
N THR A 234 -35.58 -6.96 -16.45
CA THR A 234 -36.78 -6.82 -17.32
C THR A 234 -36.78 -5.55 -18.18
N LYS A 235 -36.03 -4.52 -17.76
CA LYS A 235 -35.90 -3.25 -18.47
C LYS A 235 -34.72 -3.32 -19.45
N PRO A 236 -34.89 -3.03 -20.75
CA PRO A 236 -33.84 -3.19 -21.76
C PRO A 236 -32.69 -2.16 -21.69
N TRP A 237 -32.82 -1.11 -20.87
CA TRP A 237 -31.77 -0.11 -20.66
C TRP A 237 -30.92 -0.34 -19.41
N VAL A 238 -31.23 -1.40 -18.65
CA VAL A 238 -30.46 -1.89 -17.51
C VAL A 238 -29.67 -3.10 -17.98
#